data_AF-A0A8T6DQY2-F1
#
_entry.id   AF-A0A8T6DQY2-F1
#
_cell.length_a   1.000
_cell.length_b   1.000
_cell.length_c   1.000
_cell.angle_alpha   90.00
_cell.angle_beta   90.00
_cell.angle_gamma   90.00
#
_symmetry.space_group_name_H-M   'P 1'
#
loop_
_entity.id
_entity.type
_entity.pdbx_description
1 polymer ?
#
loop_
_entity_poly.entity_id
_entity_poly.type
_entity_poly.pdbx_seq_one_letter_code
_entity_poly.pdbx_strand_id
1 'polypeptide(L)'
;MNERDLGSLDAPRLGSFADLPPGGYPTSAEIEAWEAAFRAGEIGGLAVISDTANVSFLESWLGDFERKRLFVSFADDDVETALLVARIAGQQGYEALPFRLDDGSSAGEFYATAQYRLAIDSRAARRLRTDVTEMELLGERLRRDSASVFRDPPNRDDRSLSRNEPRIFRKITLGDEFNQPTIEEIVVPGGIALGESAELDFVPVELVFDGDSFILHGIDSASGTNGISRRLPGDDPATLKSLFDLSSRSIRTRSDAVVDLDIDRRVSISSALRDTDAGYAFLFADTLPFEHLDYLPVTKSVIVDTGVSWNRSGVDDSLPLEFETGFEVRFLSADSMRIAQTRLALEYEYDSASGTVRYDGNWGRYVSRLRESTDVDGLGAGLAELARYAGWVALFRRLEQDAVPFLKGRYQFMKIDKGGRETPRRFR
;
A
#
# COMPACT_ATOMS: atom_id res chain seq x y z
N MET A 1 36.86 -25.25 18.35
CA MET A 1 37.63 -24.76 17.19
C MET A 1 36.66 -23.93 16.37
N ASN A 2 37.00 -22.68 16.04
CA ASN A 2 36.09 -21.62 15.59
C ASN A 2 35.37 -21.93 14.26
N GLU A 3 34.06 -21.71 14.23
CA GLU A 3 33.17 -21.72 13.04
C GLU A 3 33.33 -20.51 12.11
N ARG A 4 34.40 -19.71 12.28
CA ARG A 4 34.56 -18.43 11.57
C ARG A 4 35.57 -18.41 10.43
N ASP A 5 36.29 -19.48 10.16
CA ASP A 5 37.22 -19.53 9.05
C ASP A 5 37.13 -20.87 8.31
N LEU A 6 36.96 -20.81 6.97
CA LEU A 6 37.14 -21.91 5.99
C LEU A 6 35.90 -22.65 5.46
N GLY A 7 34.78 -21.95 5.27
CA GLY A 7 33.93 -22.20 4.11
C GLY A 7 34.23 -21.15 3.05
N SER A 8 34.83 -21.52 1.92
CA SER A 8 35.14 -20.62 0.80
C SER A 8 33.94 -19.74 0.41
N LEU A 9 34.19 -18.49 -0.01
CA LEU A 9 33.22 -17.61 -0.69
C LEU A 9 32.75 -18.18 -2.04
N ASP A 10 33.22 -19.37 -2.44
CA ASP A 10 32.97 -20.00 -3.74
C ASP A 10 31.86 -21.05 -3.72
N ALA A 11 31.35 -21.44 -2.55
CA ALA A 11 30.22 -22.37 -2.43
C ALA A 11 28.90 -21.58 -2.35
N PRO A 12 27.88 -21.91 -3.16
CA PRO A 12 26.56 -21.30 -3.07
C PRO A 12 25.96 -21.44 -1.66
N ARG A 13 25.28 -20.40 -1.18
CA ARG A 13 24.62 -20.39 0.15
C ARG A 13 23.19 -19.90 0.02
N LEU A 14 22.33 -20.31 0.94
CA LEU A 14 21.04 -19.65 1.11
C LEU A 14 21.30 -18.28 1.77
N GLY A 15 21.16 -17.20 1.02
CA GLY A 15 21.27 -15.85 1.57
C GLY A 15 20.04 -15.56 2.42
N SER A 16 20.21 -15.33 3.73
CA SER A 16 19.17 -14.74 4.56
C SER A 16 19.12 -13.24 4.30
N PHE A 17 17.99 -12.75 3.82
CA PHE A 17 17.73 -11.32 3.79
C PHE A 17 17.67 -10.78 5.22
N ALA A 18 18.56 -9.85 5.57
CA ALA A 18 18.44 -9.13 6.84
C ALA A 18 17.39 -8.00 6.79
N ASP A 19 16.92 -7.65 5.59
CA ASP A 19 16.34 -6.31 5.36
C ASP A 19 14.98 -6.28 4.65
N LEU A 20 14.43 -7.42 4.24
CA LEU A 20 12.99 -7.50 3.93
C LEU A 20 12.25 -7.84 5.23
N PRO A 21 11.33 -6.98 5.71
CA PRO A 21 10.55 -7.29 6.89
C PRO A 21 9.82 -8.63 6.67
N PRO A 22 9.88 -9.57 7.63
CA PRO A 22 9.08 -10.80 7.56
C PRO A 22 7.62 -10.44 7.28
N GLY A 23 7.00 -11.01 6.24
CA GLY A 23 5.58 -10.80 5.94
C GLY A 23 5.23 -9.66 4.99
N GLY A 24 6.19 -8.92 4.44
CA GLY A 24 5.94 -7.96 3.35
C GLY A 24 5.79 -8.67 2.00
N TYR A 25 4.57 -8.75 1.47
CA TYR A 25 4.33 -9.28 0.13
C TYR A 25 4.92 -8.35 -0.95
N PRO A 26 5.40 -8.89 -2.10
CA PRO A 26 5.96 -8.06 -3.17
C PRO A 26 4.92 -7.12 -3.80
N THR A 27 5.41 -5.98 -4.25
CA THR A 27 4.70 -4.97 -5.04
C THR A 27 4.53 -5.42 -6.50
N SER A 28 3.69 -4.73 -7.27
CA SER A 28 3.52 -5.00 -8.71
C SER A 28 4.83 -4.91 -9.48
N ALA A 29 5.66 -3.91 -9.18
CA ALA A 29 6.95 -3.73 -9.84
C ALA A 29 7.92 -4.87 -9.54
N GLU A 30 7.95 -5.35 -8.29
CA GLU A 30 8.77 -6.52 -7.91
C GLU A 30 8.31 -7.80 -8.61
N ILE A 31 6.99 -8.02 -8.70
CA ILE A 31 6.42 -9.18 -9.41
C ILE A 31 6.76 -9.10 -10.91
N GLU A 32 6.61 -7.94 -11.53
CA GLU A 32 6.91 -7.74 -12.95
C GLU A 32 8.40 -7.94 -13.25
N ALA A 33 9.30 -7.39 -12.42
CA ALA A 33 10.74 -7.56 -12.55
C ALA A 33 11.13 -9.05 -12.42
N TRP A 34 10.56 -9.74 -11.43
CA TRP A 34 10.78 -11.18 -11.24
C TRP A 34 10.29 -12.00 -12.44
N GLU A 35 9.07 -11.75 -12.93
CA GLU A 35 8.53 -12.44 -14.10
C GLU A 35 9.31 -12.14 -15.38
N ALA A 36 9.85 -10.93 -15.54
CA ALA A 36 10.67 -10.57 -16.68
C ALA A 36 11.97 -11.38 -16.69
N ALA A 37 12.69 -11.43 -15.56
CA ALA A 37 13.91 -12.21 -15.41
C ALA A 37 13.65 -13.72 -15.56
N PHE A 38 12.54 -14.22 -14.99
CA PHE A 38 12.14 -15.63 -15.12
C PHE A 38 11.83 -15.99 -16.57
N ARG A 39 11.06 -15.16 -17.30
CA ARG A 39 10.76 -15.39 -18.73
C ARG A 39 11.98 -15.24 -19.64
N ALA A 40 12.97 -14.45 -19.24
CA ALA A 40 14.24 -14.33 -19.93
C ALA A 40 15.17 -15.55 -19.73
N GLY A 41 14.84 -16.45 -18.81
CA GLY A 41 15.67 -17.61 -18.48
C GLY A 41 16.90 -17.25 -17.66
N GLU A 42 16.88 -16.10 -17.02
CA GLU A 42 17.98 -15.62 -16.19
C GLU A 42 17.91 -16.20 -14.76
N ILE A 43 16.69 -16.44 -14.28
CA ILE A 43 16.41 -16.95 -12.94
C ILE A 43 15.41 -18.10 -12.94
N GLY A 44 15.43 -18.89 -11.88
CA GLY A 44 14.39 -19.83 -11.48
C GLY A 44 13.88 -19.54 -10.07
N GLY A 45 12.87 -20.30 -9.65
CA GLY A 45 12.25 -20.16 -8.33
C GLY A 45 12.08 -21.51 -7.64
N LEU A 46 12.06 -21.51 -6.31
CA LEU A 46 11.79 -22.70 -5.50
C LEU A 46 10.83 -22.31 -4.37
N ALA A 47 9.60 -22.80 -4.44
CA ALA A 47 8.65 -22.65 -3.34
C ALA A 47 8.86 -23.77 -2.32
N VAL A 48 8.84 -23.42 -1.04
CA VAL A 48 9.01 -24.34 0.09
C VAL A 48 7.93 -24.05 1.13
N ILE A 49 7.20 -25.08 1.56
CA ILE A 49 6.15 -24.98 2.57
C ILE A 49 6.24 -26.14 3.56
N SER A 50 5.82 -25.90 4.80
CA SER A 50 5.66 -26.94 5.82
C SER A 50 4.48 -27.85 5.49
N ASP A 51 4.72 -29.17 5.51
CA ASP A 51 3.77 -30.31 5.46
C ASP A 51 2.46 -30.09 4.70
N THR A 52 2.31 -30.67 3.51
CA THR A 52 1.09 -30.53 2.68
C THR A 52 -0.06 -31.42 3.14
N ALA A 53 -1.27 -30.88 3.12
CA ALA A 53 -2.48 -31.70 3.15
C ALA A 53 -2.61 -32.52 1.84
N ASN A 54 -3.53 -33.48 1.77
CA ASN A 54 -3.85 -34.26 0.55
C ASN A 54 -4.56 -33.41 -0.53
N VAL A 55 -4.01 -32.25 -0.88
CA VAL A 55 -4.50 -31.31 -1.90
C VAL A 55 -3.32 -30.88 -2.80
N SER A 56 -3.59 -30.11 -3.86
CA SER A 56 -2.50 -29.63 -4.73
C SER A 56 -1.51 -28.73 -3.97
N PHE A 57 -0.26 -28.64 -4.43
CA PHE A 57 0.77 -27.80 -3.79
C PHE A 57 0.34 -26.33 -3.71
N LEU A 58 -0.28 -25.79 -4.79
CA LEU A 58 -0.79 -24.41 -4.81
C LEU A 58 -1.95 -24.21 -3.81
N GLU A 59 -2.85 -25.18 -3.71
CA GLU A 59 -3.96 -25.11 -2.75
C GLU A 59 -3.45 -25.19 -1.31
N SER A 60 -2.48 -26.06 -1.03
CA SER A 60 -1.78 -26.10 0.26
C SER A 60 -1.04 -24.80 0.55
N TRP A 61 -0.49 -24.16 -0.49
CA TRP A 61 0.22 -22.89 -0.39
C TRP A 61 -0.71 -21.73 -0.04
N LEU A 62 -1.85 -21.60 -0.73
CA LEU A 62 -2.78 -20.49 -0.51
C LEU A 62 -3.78 -20.73 0.64
N GLY A 63 -3.90 -21.98 1.11
CA GLY A 63 -4.97 -22.41 2.02
C GLY A 63 -4.73 -22.18 3.51
N ASP A 64 -3.50 -21.91 3.94
CA ASP A 64 -3.17 -21.78 5.36
C ASP A 64 -2.16 -20.64 5.60
N PHE A 65 -2.65 -19.56 6.21
CA PHE A 65 -1.88 -18.33 6.44
C PHE A 65 -0.80 -18.51 7.50
N GLU A 66 -0.97 -19.45 8.44
CA GLU A 66 0.01 -19.71 9.52
C GLU A 66 1.24 -20.48 9.00
N ARG A 67 1.12 -21.13 7.84
CA ARG A 67 2.26 -21.82 7.21
C ARG A 67 3.33 -20.85 6.76
N LYS A 68 4.57 -21.24 7.06
CA LYS A 68 5.75 -20.54 6.55
C LYS A 68 5.89 -20.83 5.06
N ARG A 69 5.56 -19.84 4.25
CA ARG A 69 5.72 -19.84 2.79
C ARG A 69 7.04 -19.19 2.43
N LEU A 70 7.99 -20.01 2.01
CA LEU A 70 9.31 -19.57 1.59
C LEU A 70 9.43 -19.67 0.08
N PHE A 71 9.89 -18.60 -0.56
CA PHE A 71 10.27 -18.61 -1.96
C PHE A 71 11.75 -18.28 -2.09
N VAL A 72 12.48 -19.12 -2.82
CA VAL A 72 13.92 -18.98 -3.07
C VAL A 72 14.14 -18.70 -4.55
N SER A 73 14.63 -17.52 -4.88
CA SER A 73 15.07 -17.17 -6.24
C SER A 73 16.52 -17.61 -6.46
N PHE A 74 16.85 -18.04 -7.67
CA PHE A 74 18.20 -18.49 -8.01
C PHE A 74 18.53 -18.20 -9.47
N ALA A 75 19.81 -18.02 -9.81
CA ALA A 75 20.23 -17.85 -11.21
C ALA A 75 20.11 -19.20 -11.95
N ASP A 76 19.86 -19.22 -13.27
CA ASP A 76 19.72 -20.50 -14.01
C ASP A 76 20.94 -21.43 -13.85
N ASP A 77 22.14 -20.87 -13.67
CA ASP A 77 23.38 -21.63 -13.38
C ASP A 77 23.36 -22.36 -12.01
N ASP A 78 22.47 -21.97 -11.09
CA ASP A 78 22.37 -22.50 -9.72
C ASP A 78 21.31 -23.60 -9.54
N VAL A 79 20.74 -24.14 -10.62
CA VAL A 79 19.68 -25.16 -10.58
C VAL A 79 20.04 -26.36 -9.70
N GLU A 80 21.25 -26.90 -9.82
CA GLU A 80 21.68 -28.05 -9.00
C GLU A 80 21.72 -27.71 -7.50
N THR A 81 22.05 -26.46 -7.16
CA THR A 81 22.00 -25.98 -5.78
C THR A 81 20.56 -25.86 -5.30
N ALA A 82 19.65 -25.35 -6.14
CA ALA A 82 18.23 -25.25 -5.80
C ALA A 82 17.61 -26.64 -5.57
N LEU A 83 17.94 -27.63 -6.40
CA LEU A 83 17.51 -29.02 -6.22
C LEU A 83 18.09 -29.65 -4.94
N LEU A 84 19.33 -29.30 -4.58
CA LEU A 84 19.92 -29.69 -3.30
C LEU A 84 19.14 -29.09 -2.12
N VAL A 85 18.77 -27.81 -2.18
CA VAL A 85 17.96 -27.14 -1.15
C VAL A 85 16.60 -27.82 -1.02
N ALA A 86 15.92 -28.08 -2.13
CA ALA A 86 14.64 -28.79 -2.17
C ALA A 86 14.73 -30.17 -1.49
N ARG A 87 15.79 -30.94 -1.80
CA ARG A 87 16.03 -32.25 -1.19
C ARG A 87 16.27 -32.17 0.32
N ILE A 88 17.06 -31.19 0.77
CA ILE A 88 17.33 -30.99 2.21
C ILE A 88 16.04 -30.59 2.94
N ALA A 89 15.22 -29.71 2.34
CA ALA A 89 13.91 -29.34 2.87
C ALA A 89 13.00 -30.58 3.01
N GLY A 90 12.97 -31.44 1.98
CA GLY A 90 12.28 -32.74 2.00
C GLY A 90 12.70 -33.65 3.15
N GLN A 91 14.01 -33.74 3.43
CA GLN A 91 14.53 -34.52 4.56
C GLN A 91 14.11 -33.97 5.94
N GLN A 92 13.72 -32.69 6.00
CA GLN A 92 13.24 -32.03 7.21
C GLN A 92 11.70 -32.00 7.29
N GLY A 93 10.99 -32.65 6.37
CA GLY A 93 9.53 -32.71 6.37
C GLY A 93 8.84 -31.51 5.71
N TYR A 94 9.56 -30.73 4.90
CA TYR A 94 8.99 -29.68 4.05
C TYR A 94 8.74 -30.21 2.64
N GLU A 95 7.71 -29.71 1.97
CA GLU A 95 7.55 -29.91 0.54
C GLU A 95 8.17 -28.74 -0.22
N ALA A 96 8.80 -29.05 -1.36
CA ALA A 96 9.48 -28.07 -2.18
C ALA A 96 9.17 -28.30 -3.66
N LEU A 97 8.79 -27.22 -4.35
CA LEU A 97 8.42 -27.22 -5.75
C LEU A 97 9.37 -26.28 -6.52
N PRO A 98 10.30 -26.81 -7.33
CA PRO A 98 11.16 -26.00 -8.19
C PRO A 98 10.40 -25.54 -9.44
N PHE A 99 10.69 -24.33 -9.92
CA PHE A 99 10.14 -23.74 -11.13
C PHE A 99 11.25 -23.38 -12.13
N ARG A 100 11.03 -23.69 -13.40
CA ARG A 100 11.86 -23.29 -14.56
C ARG A 100 11.00 -22.73 -15.69
N LEU A 101 11.64 -22.24 -16.76
CA LEU A 101 11.00 -21.50 -17.87
C LEU A 101 9.71 -22.13 -18.42
N ASP A 102 9.56 -23.45 -18.33
CA ASP A 102 8.40 -24.19 -18.82
C ASP A 102 7.15 -24.10 -17.91
N ASP A 103 7.28 -23.56 -16.68
CA ASP A 103 6.23 -23.58 -15.64
C ASP A 103 5.28 -22.36 -15.64
N GLY A 104 5.49 -21.40 -16.53
CA GLY A 104 4.51 -20.33 -16.83
C GLY A 104 3.99 -19.52 -15.63
N SER A 105 2.75 -19.04 -15.73
CA SER A 105 2.10 -18.08 -14.82
C SER A 105 2.03 -18.49 -13.34
N SER A 106 2.22 -19.77 -13.02
CA SER A 106 2.11 -20.31 -11.67
C SER A 106 3.29 -19.89 -10.77
N ALA A 107 4.51 -19.80 -11.31
CA ALA A 107 5.68 -19.42 -10.51
C ALA A 107 5.56 -18.00 -9.92
N GLY A 108 4.98 -17.07 -10.69
CA GLY A 108 4.70 -15.71 -10.24
C GLY A 108 3.68 -15.64 -9.09
N GLU A 109 2.72 -16.57 -9.04
CA GLU A 109 1.74 -16.63 -7.95
C GLU A 109 2.39 -17.03 -6.62
N PHE A 110 3.31 -18.01 -6.65
CA PHE A 110 4.10 -18.38 -5.48
C PHE A 110 5.00 -17.23 -5.02
N TYR A 111 5.66 -16.52 -5.95
CA TYR A 111 6.46 -15.35 -5.61
C TYR A 111 5.59 -14.24 -4.97
N ALA A 112 4.43 -13.94 -5.56
CA ALA A 112 3.52 -12.87 -5.14
C ALA A 112 2.92 -13.08 -3.74
N THR A 113 2.88 -14.32 -3.27
CA THR A 113 2.22 -14.74 -2.02
C THR A 113 3.17 -15.35 -1.00
N ALA A 114 4.48 -15.26 -1.27
CA ALA A 114 5.53 -15.70 -0.36
C ALA A 114 5.64 -14.78 0.86
N GLN A 115 5.66 -15.37 2.05
CA GLN A 115 5.89 -14.63 3.30
C GLN A 115 7.37 -14.32 3.50
N TYR A 116 8.23 -15.25 3.07
CA TYR A 116 9.68 -15.12 3.11
C TYR A 116 10.23 -15.25 1.69
N ARG A 117 11.05 -14.28 1.28
CA ARG A 117 11.77 -14.29 0.01
C ARG A 117 13.27 -14.40 0.30
N LEU A 118 13.94 -15.38 -0.30
CA LEU A 118 15.38 -15.61 -0.18
C LEU A 118 15.99 -15.76 -1.58
N ALA A 119 17.32 -15.71 -1.66
CA ALA A 119 18.04 -15.98 -2.90
C ALA A 119 19.25 -16.90 -2.67
N ILE A 120 19.60 -17.69 -3.69
CA ILE A 120 20.86 -18.46 -3.70
C ILE A 120 22.01 -17.50 -4.01
N ASP A 121 22.86 -17.29 -3.00
CA ASP A 121 24.04 -16.46 -3.10
C ASP A 121 25.19 -17.25 -3.74
N SER A 122 25.37 -17.09 -5.05
CA SER A 122 26.43 -17.70 -5.84
C SER A 122 27.22 -16.66 -6.64
N ARG A 123 28.34 -17.09 -7.24
CA ARG A 123 29.08 -16.25 -8.19
C ARG A 123 28.26 -15.92 -9.45
N ALA A 124 27.36 -16.80 -9.87
CA ALA A 124 26.50 -16.58 -11.04
C ALA A 124 25.43 -15.55 -10.71
N ALA A 125 24.72 -15.73 -9.58
CA ALA A 125 23.70 -14.82 -9.10
C ALA A 125 24.24 -13.39 -8.88
N ARG A 126 25.42 -13.22 -8.25
CA ARG A 126 26.05 -11.89 -8.06
C ARG A 126 26.51 -11.19 -9.35
N ARG A 127 26.64 -11.93 -10.46
CA ARG A 127 27.03 -11.37 -11.76
C ARG A 127 25.83 -11.05 -12.63
N LEU A 128 24.65 -11.53 -12.25
CA LEU A 128 23.42 -11.27 -12.97
C LEU A 128 23.08 -9.79 -12.84
N ARG A 129 22.75 -9.16 -13.96
CA ARG A 129 22.23 -7.78 -14.00
C ARG A 129 20.73 -7.87 -14.12
N THR A 130 20.04 -7.78 -13.00
CA THR A 130 18.60 -7.95 -12.91
C THR A 130 18.03 -6.94 -11.94
N ASP A 131 16.79 -6.51 -12.18
CA ASP A 131 16.04 -5.63 -11.27
C ASP A 131 15.28 -6.43 -10.19
N VAL A 132 15.58 -7.73 -10.06
CA VAL A 132 14.98 -8.60 -9.05
C VAL A 132 15.57 -8.29 -7.69
N THR A 133 14.74 -7.70 -6.81
CA THR A 133 15.12 -7.21 -5.48
C THR A 133 16.00 -8.17 -4.70
N GLU A 134 15.63 -9.46 -4.63
CA GLU A 134 16.39 -10.43 -3.86
C GLU A 134 17.75 -10.82 -4.44
N MET A 135 17.96 -10.62 -5.74
CA MET A 135 19.22 -10.90 -6.43
C MET A 135 20.15 -9.70 -6.41
N GLU A 136 19.62 -8.48 -6.51
CA GLU A 136 20.40 -7.23 -6.45
C GLU A 136 21.16 -7.05 -5.13
N LEU A 137 20.58 -7.52 -4.03
CA LEU A 137 21.13 -7.34 -2.68
C LEU A 137 22.12 -8.46 -2.29
N LEU A 138 22.41 -9.40 -3.18
CA LEU A 138 23.38 -10.47 -2.94
C LEU A 138 24.81 -9.94 -2.82
N GLY A 139 25.52 -10.41 -1.79
CA GLY A 139 26.91 -10.00 -1.54
C GLY A 139 27.06 -8.66 -0.81
N GLU A 140 25.96 -7.99 -0.48
CA GLU A 140 25.98 -6.87 0.46
C GLU A 140 26.31 -7.39 1.89
N ARG A 141 27.17 -6.66 2.62
CA ARG A 141 27.62 -7.10 3.95
C ARG A 141 26.49 -6.96 4.97
N LEU A 142 26.03 -8.09 5.50
CA LEU A 142 25.27 -8.20 6.76
C LEU A 142 25.98 -7.39 7.87
N ARG A 143 25.39 -6.26 8.30
CA ARG A 143 25.92 -5.48 9.43
C ARG A 143 25.60 -6.22 10.73
N ARG A 144 26.63 -6.50 11.53
CA ARG A 144 26.46 -6.99 12.90
C ARG A 144 25.79 -5.89 13.73
N ASP A 145 24.74 -6.26 14.46
CA ASP A 145 23.96 -5.48 15.43
C ASP A 145 22.76 -4.69 14.90
N SER A 146 21.96 -5.29 14.01
CA SER A 146 20.69 -4.72 13.57
C SER A 146 19.49 -5.60 13.92
N ALA A 147 18.64 -5.11 14.82
CA ALA A 147 17.21 -5.42 14.80
C ALA A 147 16.44 -4.56 13.77
N SER A 148 17.16 -3.85 12.89
CA SER A 148 16.76 -3.23 11.59
C SER A 148 18.03 -2.59 10.95
N VAL A 149 18.33 -2.79 9.64
CA VAL A 149 19.51 -2.19 8.95
C VAL A 149 19.16 -1.03 8.00
N PHE A 150 17.98 -0.42 8.03
CA PHE A 150 17.90 0.96 7.50
C PHE A 150 18.49 1.95 8.52
N ARG A 151 19.82 2.04 8.50
CA ARG A 151 20.43 3.34 8.20
C ARG A 151 20.92 3.23 6.78
N ASP A 152 20.26 3.96 5.88
CA ASP A 152 20.66 4.18 4.50
C ASP A 152 22.18 3.98 4.34
N PRO A 153 22.63 2.96 3.59
CA PRO A 153 23.98 2.99 3.09
C PRO A 153 24.11 4.31 2.32
N PRO A 154 25.17 5.12 2.52
CA PRO A 154 25.46 6.21 1.61
C PRO A 154 25.93 5.58 0.28
N ASN A 155 25.01 5.00 -0.49
CA ASN A 155 25.30 4.50 -1.81
C ASN A 155 25.48 5.70 -2.74
N ARG A 156 26.47 5.54 -3.62
CA ARG A 156 27.18 6.64 -4.27
C ARG A 156 26.38 7.40 -5.31
N ASP A 157 25.15 6.97 -5.59
CA ASP A 157 24.18 7.67 -6.45
C ASP A 157 22.88 8.05 -5.71
N ASP A 158 22.80 7.75 -4.41
CA ASP A 158 21.62 7.97 -3.57
C ASP A 158 21.74 9.19 -2.64
N ARG A 159 22.85 9.94 -2.79
CA ARG A 159 23.01 11.27 -2.16
C ARG A 159 22.03 12.31 -2.70
N SER A 160 21.28 11.99 -3.75
CA SER A 160 20.20 12.82 -4.24
C SER A 160 18.87 12.52 -3.52
N LEU A 161 18.56 11.26 -3.16
CA LEU A 161 17.23 10.91 -2.65
C LEU A 161 17.13 10.96 -1.11
N SER A 162 18.12 10.50 -0.35
CA SER A 162 18.04 10.43 1.12
C SER A 162 18.31 11.74 1.88
N ARG A 163 18.77 12.80 1.21
CA ARG A 163 18.94 14.15 1.83
C ARG A 163 17.78 15.10 1.57
N ASN A 164 16.78 14.67 0.82
CA ASN A 164 15.65 15.50 0.38
C ASN A 164 14.31 14.76 0.41
N GLU A 165 14.15 13.76 1.28
CA GLU A 165 12.81 13.23 1.58
C GLU A 165 11.92 14.34 2.20
N PRO A 166 10.60 14.35 1.92
CA PRO A 166 9.69 15.38 2.38
C PRO A 166 9.78 15.61 3.88
N ARG A 167 9.50 16.84 4.33
CA ARG A 167 8.91 17.01 5.67
C ARG A 167 7.62 16.19 5.68
N ILE A 168 7.65 15.04 6.35
CA ILE A 168 6.56 14.08 6.52
C ILE A 168 5.23 14.83 6.74
N PHE A 169 4.33 14.81 5.77
CA PHE A 169 2.99 15.36 5.93
C PHE A 169 2.10 14.26 6.51
N ARG A 170 1.67 14.45 7.76
CA ARG A 170 0.63 13.64 8.38
C ARG A 170 -0.58 14.49 8.65
N LYS A 171 -1.79 13.96 8.46
CA LYS A 171 -3.01 14.70 8.79
C LYS A 171 -2.98 15.29 10.21
N ILE A 172 -2.53 14.50 11.20
CA ILE A 172 -2.40 14.91 12.61
C ILE A 172 -1.53 16.17 12.83
N THR A 173 -0.67 16.52 11.87
CA THR A 173 0.24 17.68 11.99
C THR A 173 -0.41 18.99 11.55
N LEU A 174 -1.60 18.97 10.92
CA LEU A 174 -2.37 20.15 10.52
C LEU A 174 -3.08 20.88 11.68
N GLY A 175 -3.10 20.32 12.89
CA GLY A 175 -3.90 20.85 14.01
C GLY A 175 -5.40 20.56 13.84
N ASP A 176 -6.19 20.82 14.88
CA ASP A 176 -7.64 20.62 14.91
C ASP A 176 -8.32 21.83 15.60
N GLU A 177 -9.58 21.72 16.00
CA GLU A 177 -10.31 22.78 16.70
C GLU A 177 -9.59 23.26 17.99
N PHE A 178 -8.81 22.38 18.63
CA PHE A 178 -8.18 22.60 19.94
C PHE A 178 -6.65 22.66 19.89
N ASN A 179 -6.03 22.10 18.85
CA ASN A 179 -4.59 21.92 18.74
C ASN A 179 -3.98 22.81 17.65
N GLN A 180 -2.81 23.39 17.96
CA GLN A 180 -2.10 24.23 16.99
C GLN A 180 -1.42 23.39 15.90
N PRO A 181 -1.50 23.82 14.63
CA PRO A 181 -0.77 23.20 13.51
C PRO A 181 0.74 23.26 13.71
N THR A 182 1.45 22.25 13.21
CA THR A 182 2.93 22.15 13.32
C THR A 182 3.66 22.18 11.97
N ILE A 183 2.92 22.29 10.86
CA ILE A 183 3.48 22.25 9.50
C ILE A 183 3.73 23.68 8.98
N GLU A 184 4.93 23.91 8.43
CA GLU A 184 5.23 25.10 7.64
C GLU A 184 4.49 25.06 6.28
N GLU A 185 3.74 26.12 6.01
CA GLU A 185 2.68 26.29 5.00
C GLU A 185 3.09 26.02 3.54
N ILE A 186 4.39 26.12 3.23
CA ILE A 186 4.89 26.04 1.86
C ILE A 186 4.99 24.59 1.37
N VAL A 187 4.87 23.59 2.26
CA VAL A 187 5.12 22.18 1.94
C VAL A 187 3.86 21.31 2.09
N VAL A 188 2.64 21.88 2.15
CA VAL A 188 1.42 21.09 1.92
C VAL A 188 1.26 20.95 0.41
N PRO A 189 1.61 19.81 -0.18
CA PRO A 189 1.68 19.68 -1.62
C PRO A 189 0.36 19.03 -2.07
N GLY A 190 -0.47 19.72 -2.86
CA GLY A 190 -1.80 19.23 -3.29
C GLY A 190 -2.77 19.00 -2.12
N GLY A 191 -3.87 19.74 -2.07
CA GLY A 191 -4.72 19.85 -0.88
C GLY A 191 -5.57 18.63 -0.58
N ILE A 192 -5.04 17.40 -0.61
CA ILE A 192 -5.76 16.19 -0.21
C ILE A 192 -4.82 15.28 0.57
N ALA A 193 -5.26 14.84 1.75
CA ALA A 193 -4.55 13.86 2.54
C ALA A 193 -5.51 12.86 3.19
N LEU A 194 -5.21 11.58 2.99
CA LEU A 194 -6.02 10.46 3.47
C LEU A 194 -5.18 9.64 4.46
N GLY A 195 -5.45 9.85 5.75
CA GLY A 195 -4.64 9.30 6.85
C GLY A 195 -5.38 8.36 7.78
N GLU A 196 -6.70 8.30 7.68
CA GLU A 196 -7.52 7.48 8.57
C GLU A 196 -7.40 6.00 8.27
N SER A 197 -7.65 5.19 9.30
CA SER A 197 -7.72 3.73 9.19
C SER A 197 -9.15 3.32 9.48
N ALA A 198 -9.70 2.42 8.66
CA ALA A 198 -11.08 2.01 8.80
C ALA A 198 -11.36 1.36 10.16
N GLU A 199 -12.49 1.72 10.76
CA GLU A 199 -13.13 0.97 11.84
C GLU A 199 -14.02 -0.12 11.24
N LEU A 200 -13.91 -1.35 11.76
CA LEU A 200 -14.71 -2.50 11.36
C LEU A 200 -15.42 -3.04 12.61
N ASP A 201 -16.68 -3.46 12.46
CA ASP A 201 -17.46 -4.06 13.55
C ASP A 201 -17.09 -5.53 13.83
N PHE A 202 -16.08 -6.06 13.13
CA PHE A 202 -15.52 -7.40 13.29
C PHE A 202 -13.99 -7.40 13.08
N VAL A 203 -13.32 -8.49 13.47
CA VAL A 203 -11.87 -8.64 13.24
C VAL A 203 -11.61 -9.23 11.86
N PRO A 204 -10.95 -8.53 10.92
CA PRO A 204 -10.62 -9.08 9.61
C PRO A 204 -9.53 -10.16 9.73
N VAL A 205 -9.66 -11.23 8.95
CA VAL A 205 -8.77 -12.41 8.99
C VAL A 205 -8.20 -12.76 7.62
N GLU A 206 -8.94 -12.53 6.53
CA GLU A 206 -8.45 -12.81 5.18
C GLU A 206 -9.14 -11.87 4.20
N LEU A 207 -8.35 -11.29 3.28
CA LEU A 207 -8.86 -10.63 2.08
C LEU A 207 -8.69 -11.58 0.90
N VAL A 208 -9.73 -11.74 0.08
CA VAL A 208 -9.72 -12.53 -1.15
C VAL A 208 -10.16 -11.65 -2.31
N PHE A 209 -9.48 -11.77 -3.44
CA PHE A 209 -9.91 -11.15 -4.69
C PHE A 209 -10.41 -12.24 -5.65
N ASP A 210 -11.66 -12.15 -6.12
CA ASP A 210 -12.27 -13.17 -6.98
C ASP A 210 -12.12 -12.90 -8.49
N GLY A 211 -11.43 -11.81 -8.85
CA GLY A 211 -11.24 -11.36 -10.23
C GLY A 211 -11.95 -10.04 -10.53
N ASP A 212 -13.08 -9.80 -9.86
CA ASP A 212 -13.89 -8.58 -10.05
C ASP A 212 -14.08 -7.80 -8.75
N SER A 213 -14.03 -8.48 -7.60
CA SER A 213 -14.34 -7.89 -6.31
C SER A 213 -13.50 -8.48 -5.18
N PHE A 214 -13.62 -7.84 -4.03
CA PHE A 214 -13.05 -8.34 -2.79
C PHE A 214 -14.09 -9.02 -1.92
N ILE A 215 -13.65 -10.08 -1.25
CA ILE A 215 -14.36 -10.73 -0.16
C ILE A 215 -13.47 -10.58 1.08
N LEU A 216 -14.04 -10.03 2.15
CA LEU A 216 -13.40 -9.89 3.44
C LEU A 216 -13.97 -10.94 4.40
N HIS A 217 -13.10 -11.82 4.87
CA HIS A 217 -13.40 -12.79 5.90
C HIS A 217 -13.01 -12.26 7.28
N GLY A 218 -13.79 -12.61 8.31
CA GLY A 218 -13.55 -12.14 9.65
C GLY A 218 -14.18 -12.97 10.77
N ILE A 219 -13.85 -12.58 12.00
CA ILE A 219 -14.37 -13.14 13.24
C ILE A 219 -15.27 -12.08 13.86
N ASP A 220 -16.50 -12.48 14.16
CA ASP A 220 -17.40 -11.64 14.94
C ASP A 220 -16.86 -11.55 16.37
N SER A 221 -16.41 -10.36 16.75
CA SER A 221 -15.85 -10.06 18.06
C SER A 221 -16.81 -10.38 19.22
N ALA A 222 -18.13 -10.36 18.97
CA ALA A 222 -19.15 -10.63 19.98
C ALA A 222 -19.41 -12.13 20.19
N SER A 223 -19.32 -12.94 19.12
CA SER A 223 -19.61 -14.39 19.17
C SER A 223 -18.35 -15.26 19.18
N GLY A 224 -17.18 -14.72 18.83
CA GLY A 224 -15.90 -15.44 18.83
C GLY A 224 -15.79 -16.58 17.82
N THR A 225 -16.74 -16.70 16.89
CA THR A 225 -16.72 -17.72 15.83
C THR A 225 -16.25 -17.13 14.51
N ASN A 226 -15.30 -17.81 13.86
CA ASN A 226 -14.92 -17.56 12.47
C ASN A 226 -16.15 -17.83 11.60
N GLY A 227 -16.68 -16.82 10.92
CA GLY A 227 -17.92 -17.02 10.17
C GLY A 227 -18.40 -15.82 9.36
N ILE A 228 -17.77 -14.65 9.48
CA ILE A 228 -18.12 -13.52 8.63
C ILE A 228 -17.39 -13.69 7.31
N SER A 229 -18.16 -13.71 6.24
CA SER A 229 -17.67 -13.63 4.86
C SER A 229 -18.53 -12.61 4.15
N ARG A 230 -17.96 -11.47 3.80
CA ARG A 230 -18.70 -10.36 3.20
C ARG A 230 -18.03 -9.89 1.93
N ARG A 231 -18.83 -9.70 0.88
CA ARG A 231 -18.36 -9.01 -0.33
C ARG A 231 -18.15 -7.54 0.02
N LEU A 232 -17.09 -6.94 -0.48
CA LEU A 232 -16.91 -5.49 -0.44
C LEU A 232 -17.73 -4.85 -1.57
N PRO A 233 -18.13 -3.58 -1.45
CA PRO A 233 -18.89 -2.91 -2.50
C PRO A 233 -18.12 -2.96 -3.83
N GLY A 234 -18.84 -3.04 -4.94
CA GLY A 234 -18.21 -3.09 -6.25
C GLY A 234 -17.56 -1.75 -6.61
N ASP A 235 -16.36 -1.80 -7.16
CA ASP A 235 -15.66 -0.67 -7.74
C ASP A 235 -14.82 -1.17 -8.92
N ASP A 236 -14.38 -0.25 -9.77
CA ASP A 236 -13.51 -0.60 -10.88
C ASP A 236 -12.15 -1.15 -10.37
N PRO A 237 -11.71 -2.36 -10.81
CA PRO A 237 -10.49 -2.97 -10.28
C PRO A 237 -9.22 -2.13 -10.51
N ALA A 238 -9.14 -1.38 -11.61
CA ALA A 238 -7.99 -0.49 -11.90
C ALA A 238 -7.93 0.69 -10.92
N THR A 239 -9.10 1.22 -10.56
CA THR A 239 -9.29 2.22 -9.51
C THR A 239 -8.89 1.66 -8.14
N LEU A 240 -9.42 0.50 -7.74
CA LEU A 240 -9.04 -0.17 -6.48
C LEU A 240 -7.54 -0.43 -6.39
N LYS A 241 -6.92 -0.85 -7.49
CA LYS A 241 -5.47 -1.06 -7.58
C LYS A 241 -4.69 0.23 -7.31
N SER A 242 -5.16 1.37 -7.85
CA SER A 242 -4.54 2.68 -7.59
C SER A 242 -4.63 3.08 -6.11
N LEU A 243 -5.78 2.84 -5.48
CA LEU A 243 -6.01 3.17 -4.06
C LEU A 243 -5.22 2.25 -3.12
N PHE A 244 -5.10 0.96 -3.46
CA PHE A 244 -4.25 0.00 -2.77
C PHE A 244 -2.77 0.40 -2.83
N ASP A 245 -2.27 0.80 -4.01
CA ASP A 245 -0.90 1.29 -4.15
C ASP A 245 -0.66 2.57 -3.36
N LEU A 246 -1.67 3.44 -3.29
CA LEU A 246 -1.61 4.68 -2.52
C LEU A 246 -1.52 4.39 -1.01
N SER A 247 -2.32 3.46 -0.48
CA SER A 247 -2.29 3.11 0.94
C SER A 247 -0.94 2.50 1.35
N SER A 248 -0.41 1.56 0.56
CA SER A 248 0.90 0.96 0.83
C SER A 248 2.03 1.98 0.70
N ARG A 249 1.97 2.90 -0.28
CA ARG A 249 2.91 4.03 -0.37
C ARG A 249 2.81 4.92 0.86
N SER A 250 1.60 5.23 1.32
CA SER A 250 1.37 6.11 2.47
C SER A 250 1.99 5.53 3.74
N ILE A 251 1.80 4.23 4.00
CA ILE A 251 2.42 3.53 5.14
C ILE A 251 3.94 3.55 5.03
N ARG A 252 4.50 3.19 3.86
CA ARG A 252 5.95 3.12 3.63
C ARG A 252 6.63 4.47 3.80
N THR A 253 6.07 5.52 3.20
CA THR A 253 6.63 6.88 3.23
C THR A 253 6.21 7.69 4.46
N ARG A 254 5.28 7.16 5.26
CA ARG A 254 4.64 7.81 6.40
C ARG A 254 3.95 9.14 6.05
N SER A 255 3.54 9.29 4.80
CA SER A 255 2.91 10.49 4.25
C SER A 255 1.49 10.20 3.79
N ASP A 256 0.52 10.96 4.30
CA ASP A 256 -0.91 10.81 3.98
C ASP A 256 -1.31 11.60 2.72
N ALA A 257 -0.44 12.50 2.26
CA ALA A 257 -0.70 13.31 1.07
C ALA A 257 -0.73 12.46 -0.22
N VAL A 258 -1.66 12.79 -1.12
CA VAL A 258 -1.82 12.13 -2.44
C VAL A 258 -0.73 12.50 -3.46
N VAL A 259 0.23 13.32 -3.05
CA VAL A 259 1.35 13.76 -3.89
C VAL A 259 2.69 13.35 -3.27
N ASP A 260 3.71 13.35 -4.13
CA ASP A 260 5.11 13.22 -3.79
C ASP A 260 5.81 14.58 -3.91
N LEU A 261 6.83 14.82 -3.07
CA LEU A 261 7.80 15.88 -3.28
C LEU A 261 9.07 15.27 -3.86
N ASP A 262 9.58 15.89 -4.91
CA ASP A 262 10.91 15.56 -5.40
C ASP A 262 12.02 16.23 -4.56
N ILE A 263 13.25 15.91 -4.93
CA ILE A 263 14.48 16.43 -4.35
C ILE A 263 14.54 17.97 -4.27
N ASP A 264 13.93 18.64 -5.25
CA ASP A 264 13.90 20.09 -5.39
C ASP A 264 12.65 20.71 -4.71
N ARG A 265 11.93 19.91 -3.90
CA ARG A 265 10.63 20.25 -3.27
C ARG A 265 9.53 20.59 -4.26
N ARG A 266 9.62 20.08 -5.50
CA ARG A 266 8.53 20.20 -6.47
C ARG A 266 7.47 19.16 -6.14
N VAL A 267 6.23 19.62 -6.22
CA VAL A 267 5.05 18.79 -5.99
C VAL A 267 4.68 18.07 -7.27
N SER A 268 4.45 16.75 -7.18
CA SER A 268 3.88 15.97 -8.28
C SER A 268 2.90 14.94 -7.73
N ILE A 269 1.82 14.64 -8.46
CA ILE A 269 0.91 13.57 -8.05
C ILE A 269 1.69 12.27 -7.80
N SER A 270 1.29 11.56 -6.75
CA SER A 270 1.90 10.30 -6.36
C SER A 270 2.00 9.36 -7.56
N SER A 271 3.13 8.69 -7.71
CA SER A 271 3.28 7.63 -8.71
C SER A 271 2.22 6.53 -8.59
N ALA A 272 1.61 6.35 -7.40
CA ALA A 272 0.49 5.43 -7.20
C ALA A 272 -0.77 5.84 -7.99
N LEU A 273 -0.95 7.14 -8.23
CA LEU A 273 -2.14 7.76 -8.81
C LEU A 273 -1.89 8.39 -10.20
N ARG A 274 -0.62 8.52 -10.60
CA ARG A 274 -0.27 9.16 -11.86
C ARG A 274 -0.87 8.40 -13.04
N ASP A 275 -1.55 9.14 -13.90
CA ASP A 275 -2.19 8.65 -15.12
C ASP A 275 -3.20 7.52 -14.86
N THR A 276 -3.91 7.63 -13.74
CA THR A 276 -5.03 6.75 -13.35
C THR A 276 -6.31 7.55 -13.19
N ASP A 277 -7.46 6.87 -13.30
CA ASP A 277 -8.77 7.52 -13.12
C ASP A 277 -8.97 8.06 -11.71
N ALA A 278 -8.48 7.34 -10.69
CA ALA A 278 -8.44 7.82 -9.32
C ALA A 278 -7.59 9.10 -9.21
N GLY A 279 -6.42 9.13 -9.83
CA GLY A 279 -5.55 10.31 -9.81
C GLY A 279 -6.16 11.54 -10.48
N TYR A 280 -6.86 11.35 -11.60
CA TYR A 280 -7.61 12.43 -12.24
C TYR A 280 -8.71 12.97 -11.30
N ALA A 281 -9.46 12.10 -10.64
CA ALA A 281 -10.51 12.49 -9.70
C ALA A 281 -9.94 13.25 -8.48
N PHE A 282 -8.79 12.82 -7.93
CA PHE A 282 -8.10 13.57 -6.87
C PHE A 282 -7.69 14.97 -7.34
N LEU A 283 -7.16 15.11 -8.56
CA LEU A 283 -6.79 16.43 -9.09
C LEU A 283 -8.01 17.33 -9.31
N PHE A 284 -9.11 16.77 -9.80
CA PHE A 284 -10.36 17.51 -9.96
C PHE A 284 -10.93 17.96 -8.61
N ALA A 285 -10.92 17.07 -7.60
CA ALA A 285 -11.42 17.39 -6.27
C ALA A 285 -10.65 18.54 -5.60
N ASP A 286 -9.34 18.68 -5.86
CA ASP A 286 -8.51 19.77 -5.30
C ASP A 286 -8.91 21.16 -5.82
N THR A 287 -9.61 21.28 -6.96
CA THR A 287 -10.04 22.57 -7.51
C THR A 287 -11.39 23.05 -6.96
N LEU A 288 -12.25 22.11 -6.56
CA LEU A 288 -13.62 22.39 -6.12
C LEU A 288 -13.75 23.38 -4.95
N PRO A 289 -12.90 23.36 -3.90
CA PRO A 289 -13.08 24.26 -2.76
C PRO A 289 -13.16 25.74 -3.13
N PHE A 290 -12.32 26.18 -4.08
CA PHE A 290 -12.28 27.57 -4.53
C PHE A 290 -13.31 27.90 -5.62
N GLU A 291 -13.92 26.90 -6.26
CA GLU A 291 -15.07 27.11 -7.14
C GLU A 291 -16.33 27.46 -6.34
N HIS A 292 -16.45 26.89 -5.13
CA HIS A 292 -17.58 27.14 -4.22
C HIS A 292 -17.33 28.25 -3.20
N LEU A 293 -16.06 28.52 -2.85
CA LEU A 293 -15.69 29.48 -1.82
C LEU A 293 -14.39 30.23 -2.18
N ASP A 294 -14.51 31.41 -2.80
CA ASP A 294 -13.40 32.22 -3.33
C ASP A 294 -13.17 33.55 -2.59
N TYR A 295 -14.10 33.93 -1.70
CA TYR A 295 -14.15 35.29 -1.14
C TYR A 295 -13.51 35.43 0.24
N LEU A 296 -13.07 34.32 0.86
CA LEU A 296 -12.34 34.37 2.13
C LEU A 296 -10.86 34.74 1.89
N PRO A 297 -10.22 35.46 2.82
CA PRO A 297 -8.80 35.81 2.71
C PRO A 297 -7.93 34.61 3.14
N VAL A 298 -8.01 33.53 2.38
CA VAL A 298 -7.29 32.26 2.52
C VAL A 298 -6.58 31.97 1.21
N THR A 299 -5.47 31.23 1.28
CA THR A 299 -4.57 31.04 0.14
C THR A 299 -4.51 29.59 -0.32
N LYS A 300 -5.02 28.65 0.48
CA LYS A 300 -5.00 27.22 0.21
C LYS A 300 -6.24 26.53 0.78
N SER A 301 -6.62 25.41 0.18
CA SER A 301 -7.55 24.43 0.73
C SER A 301 -6.83 23.10 0.95
N VAL A 302 -7.31 22.31 1.91
CA VAL A 302 -6.93 20.90 2.09
C VAL A 302 -8.17 20.08 2.46
N ILE A 303 -8.35 18.95 1.83
CA ILE A 303 -9.38 17.95 2.09
C ILE A 303 -8.75 16.81 2.87
N VAL A 304 -9.35 16.47 4.02
CA VAL A 304 -8.86 15.40 4.88
C VAL A 304 -10.00 14.48 5.25
N ASP A 305 -9.76 13.17 5.25
CA ASP A 305 -10.66 12.23 5.91
C ASP A 305 -10.65 12.48 7.43
N THR A 306 -11.77 12.26 8.12
CA THR A 306 -11.90 12.45 9.58
C THR A 306 -12.26 11.19 10.34
N GLY A 307 -12.93 10.26 9.67
CA GLY A 307 -13.18 8.91 10.17
C GLY A 307 -13.77 8.06 9.04
N VAL A 308 -13.54 6.75 9.10
CA VAL A 308 -14.11 5.81 8.15
C VAL A 308 -14.62 4.59 8.90
N SER A 309 -15.90 4.29 8.77
CA SER A 309 -16.56 3.18 9.46
C SER A 309 -17.15 2.24 8.44
N TRP A 310 -16.72 0.98 8.46
CA TRP A 310 -17.22 -0.10 7.61
C TRP A 310 -18.15 -0.99 8.41
N ASN A 311 -19.38 -1.13 7.93
CA ASN A 311 -20.48 -1.77 8.64
C ASN A 311 -21.17 -2.81 7.75
N ARG A 312 -21.80 -3.79 8.41
CA ARG A 312 -22.67 -4.75 7.72
C ARG A 312 -23.98 -4.08 7.32
N SER A 313 -24.33 -4.22 6.04
CA SER A 313 -25.59 -3.74 5.47
C SER A 313 -26.75 -4.64 5.88
N GLY A 314 -27.34 -4.37 7.04
CA GLY A 314 -28.45 -5.15 7.56
C GLY A 314 -28.08 -6.58 7.99
N VAL A 315 -29.09 -7.46 8.06
CA VAL A 315 -28.97 -8.82 8.63
C VAL A 315 -28.66 -9.89 7.57
N ASP A 316 -28.75 -9.54 6.28
CA ASP A 316 -28.52 -10.48 5.19
C ASP A 316 -27.02 -10.63 4.91
N ASP A 317 -26.53 -11.86 4.99
CA ASP A 317 -25.12 -12.16 4.81
C ASP A 317 -24.61 -11.99 3.37
N SER A 318 -25.53 -11.89 2.40
CA SER A 318 -25.23 -11.71 0.98
C SER A 318 -25.03 -10.26 0.56
N LEU A 319 -25.44 -9.30 1.39
CA LEU A 319 -25.27 -7.88 1.08
C LEU A 319 -23.79 -7.48 1.25
N PRO A 320 -23.28 -6.61 0.36
CA PRO A 320 -21.93 -6.10 0.50
C PRO A 320 -21.80 -5.30 1.81
N LEU A 321 -20.57 -5.08 2.27
CA LEU A 321 -20.34 -4.05 3.29
C LEU A 321 -20.68 -2.67 2.73
N GLU A 322 -21.19 -1.81 3.60
CA GLU A 322 -21.30 -0.38 3.37
C GLU A 322 -20.32 0.32 4.31
N PHE A 323 -19.92 1.53 3.92
CA PHE A 323 -19.11 2.39 4.74
C PHE A 323 -19.62 3.83 4.73
N GLU A 324 -19.27 4.53 5.81
CA GLU A 324 -19.40 5.96 5.95
C GLU A 324 -18.01 6.59 5.99
N THR A 325 -17.84 7.74 5.38
CA THR A 325 -16.58 8.49 5.40
C THR A 325 -16.84 9.92 5.81
N GLY A 326 -16.44 10.25 7.04
CA GLY A 326 -16.32 11.62 7.49
C GLY A 326 -15.13 12.27 6.79
N PHE A 327 -15.30 13.51 6.33
CA PHE A 327 -14.21 14.30 5.79
C PHE A 327 -14.42 15.80 6.03
N GLU A 328 -13.33 16.56 5.93
CA GLU A 328 -13.32 18.00 6.10
C GLU A 328 -12.67 18.70 4.91
N VAL A 329 -13.24 19.82 4.49
CA VAL A 329 -12.59 20.79 3.61
C VAL A 329 -12.10 21.97 4.44
N ARG A 330 -10.78 22.08 4.58
CA ARG A 330 -10.11 23.09 5.41
C ARG A 330 -9.52 24.19 4.54
N PHE A 331 -9.89 25.43 4.84
CA PHE A 331 -9.32 26.63 4.21
C PHE A 331 -8.24 27.22 5.10
N LEU A 332 -7.04 27.35 4.55
CA LEU A 332 -5.81 27.64 5.29
C LEU A 332 -5.23 29.01 4.93
N SER A 333 -4.52 29.60 5.88
CA SER A 333 -3.64 30.76 5.65
C SER A 333 -2.42 30.70 6.55
N ALA A 334 -1.33 31.34 6.12
CA ALA A 334 -0.15 31.62 6.91
C ALA A 334 -0.46 32.39 8.19
N ASP A 335 0.24 32.07 9.26
CA ASP A 335 0.56 33.07 10.28
C ASP A 335 1.88 33.81 9.97
N SER A 336 2.28 34.72 10.87
CA SER A 336 3.53 35.48 10.75
C SER A 336 4.80 34.62 10.79
N MET A 337 4.68 33.37 11.22
CA MET A 337 5.76 32.37 11.24
C MET A 337 5.68 31.39 10.06
N ARG A 338 4.75 31.60 9.11
CA ARG A 338 4.48 30.73 7.96
C ARG A 338 4.00 29.33 8.36
N ILE A 339 3.33 29.21 9.49
CA ILE A 339 2.64 27.97 9.88
C ILE A 339 1.23 28.02 9.27
N ALA A 340 0.82 26.92 8.64
CA ALA A 340 -0.53 26.82 8.07
C ALA A 340 -1.57 26.81 9.17
N GLN A 341 -2.50 27.76 9.18
CA GLN A 341 -3.61 27.80 10.15
C GLN A 341 -4.95 27.57 9.47
N THR A 342 -5.73 26.62 9.99
CA THR A 342 -7.13 26.45 9.59
C THR A 342 -7.93 27.70 9.98
N ARG A 343 -8.46 28.38 8.98
CA ARG A 343 -9.31 29.55 9.16
C ARG A 343 -10.79 29.19 9.16
N LEU A 344 -11.14 28.19 8.36
CA LEU A 344 -12.46 27.60 8.26
C LEU A 344 -12.29 26.12 7.94
N ALA A 345 -13.10 25.27 8.55
CA ALA A 345 -13.31 23.89 8.12
C ALA A 345 -14.81 23.68 7.89
N LEU A 346 -15.14 22.98 6.82
CA LEU A 346 -16.48 22.49 6.51
C LEU A 346 -16.46 20.97 6.67
N GLU A 347 -17.36 20.44 7.48
CA GLU A 347 -17.45 19.02 7.84
C GLU A 347 -18.54 18.34 7.02
N TYR A 348 -18.23 17.15 6.53
CA TYR A 348 -19.09 16.37 5.67
C TYR A 348 -19.04 14.88 6.06
N GLU A 349 -20.11 14.17 5.73
CA GLU A 349 -20.20 12.71 5.84
C GLU A 349 -20.71 12.14 4.52
N TYR A 350 -19.95 11.20 3.95
CA TYR A 350 -20.36 10.40 2.80
C TYR A 350 -20.93 9.07 3.26
N ASP A 351 -22.07 8.68 2.70
CA ASP A 351 -22.69 7.36 2.89
C ASP A 351 -22.63 6.57 1.58
N SER A 352 -21.91 5.45 1.58
CA SER A 352 -21.76 4.58 0.40
C SER A 352 -23.04 3.85 -0.02
N ALA A 353 -24.00 3.65 0.90
CA ALA A 353 -25.26 2.97 0.60
C ALA A 353 -26.14 3.84 -0.31
N SER A 354 -26.26 5.12 0.03
CA SER A 354 -27.00 6.11 -0.75
C SER A 354 -26.17 6.78 -1.84
N GLY A 355 -24.84 6.78 -1.71
CA GLY A 355 -23.92 7.51 -2.57
C GLY A 355 -23.99 9.03 -2.37
N THR A 356 -24.53 9.50 -1.24
CA THR A 356 -24.77 10.92 -0.97
C THR A 356 -23.77 11.48 0.04
N VAL A 357 -23.55 12.79 -0.03
CA VAL A 357 -22.76 13.55 0.94
C VAL A 357 -23.67 14.49 1.70
N ARG A 358 -23.60 14.44 3.02
CA ARG A 358 -24.29 15.33 3.95
C ARG A 358 -23.31 16.34 4.51
N TYR A 359 -23.75 17.58 4.65
CA TYR A 359 -23.03 18.61 5.39
C TYR A 359 -23.38 18.54 6.88
N ASP A 360 -22.36 18.52 7.73
CA ASP A 360 -22.49 18.20 9.15
C ASP A 360 -22.28 19.42 10.04
N GLY A 361 -21.35 20.29 9.65
CA GLY A 361 -20.92 21.37 10.51
C GLY A 361 -19.82 22.22 9.92
N ASN A 362 -19.45 23.26 10.67
CA ASN A 362 -18.28 24.05 10.37
C ASN A 362 -17.64 24.56 11.66
N TRP A 363 -16.34 24.82 11.60
CA TRP A 363 -15.60 25.43 12.69
C TRP A 363 -14.48 26.34 12.17
N GLY A 364 -13.90 27.12 13.09
CA GLY A 364 -12.79 28.02 12.81
C GLY A 364 -13.16 29.50 12.83
N ARG A 365 -12.13 30.34 12.77
CA ARG A 365 -12.24 31.80 12.98
C ARG A 365 -13.10 32.50 11.92
N TYR A 366 -13.24 31.94 10.73
CA TYR A 366 -13.96 32.53 9.60
C TYR A 366 -15.38 31.97 9.39
N VAL A 367 -15.90 31.14 10.31
CA VAL A 367 -17.29 30.67 10.26
C VAL A 367 -18.28 31.83 10.13
N SER A 368 -18.13 32.88 10.95
CA SER A 368 -18.98 34.08 10.88
C SER A 368 -18.88 34.88 9.59
N ARG A 369 -17.93 34.55 8.71
CA ARG A 369 -17.74 35.19 7.39
C ARG A 369 -18.35 34.38 6.26
N LEU A 370 -18.88 33.19 6.53
CA LEU A 370 -19.64 32.43 5.55
C LEU A 370 -20.88 33.20 5.13
N ARG A 371 -21.11 33.31 3.83
CA ARG A 371 -22.32 33.94 3.29
C ARG A 371 -23.46 32.93 3.34
N GLU A 372 -24.68 33.38 3.56
CA GLU A 372 -25.87 32.50 3.46
C GLU A 372 -26.00 31.86 2.06
N SER A 373 -25.45 32.50 1.03
CA SER A 373 -25.45 32.00 -0.36
C SER A 373 -24.32 31.01 -0.66
N THR A 374 -23.53 30.57 0.32
CA THR A 374 -22.42 29.64 0.11
C THR A 374 -22.99 28.26 -0.19
N ASP A 375 -22.68 27.71 -1.36
CA ASP A 375 -23.16 26.40 -1.78
C ASP A 375 -22.33 25.27 -1.15
N VAL A 376 -22.53 25.06 0.16
CA VAL A 376 -21.84 24.01 0.93
C VAL A 376 -22.28 22.60 0.50
N ASP A 377 -23.53 22.44 0.09
CA ASP A 377 -24.09 21.17 -0.37
C ASP A 377 -23.51 20.79 -1.74
N GLY A 378 -23.40 21.74 -2.67
CA GLY A 378 -22.78 21.51 -3.97
C GLY A 378 -21.30 21.15 -3.86
N LEU A 379 -20.55 21.78 -2.94
CA LEU A 379 -19.16 21.39 -2.65
C LEU A 379 -19.09 19.95 -2.13
N GLY A 380 -19.94 19.59 -1.16
CA GLY A 380 -20.01 18.24 -0.61
C GLY A 380 -20.34 17.21 -1.69
N ALA A 381 -21.36 17.45 -2.50
CA ALA A 381 -21.77 16.58 -3.60
C ALA A 381 -20.66 16.39 -4.65
N GLY A 382 -19.91 17.46 -4.97
CA GLY A 382 -18.76 17.40 -5.88
C GLY A 382 -17.61 16.53 -5.35
N LEU A 383 -17.53 16.32 -4.03
CA LEU A 383 -16.49 15.54 -3.36
C LEU A 383 -16.90 14.09 -3.02
N ALA A 384 -18.10 13.66 -3.42
CA ALA A 384 -18.60 12.30 -3.14
C ALA A 384 -17.67 11.20 -3.66
N GLU A 385 -17.10 11.37 -4.86
CA GLU A 385 -16.16 10.39 -5.43
C GLU A 385 -14.86 10.29 -4.60
N LEU A 386 -14.35 11.43 -4.13
CA LEU A 386 -13.16 11.46 -3.28
C LEU A 386 -13.42 10.82 -1.92
N ALA A 387 -14.57 11.08 -1.31
CA ALA A 387 -14.96 10.48 -0.04
C ALA A 387 -15.13 8.95 -0.16
N ARG A 388 -15.69 8.47 -1.28
CA ARG A 388 -15.73 7.04 -1.61
C ARG A 388 -14.33 6.43 -1.70
N TYR A 389 -13.37 7.12 -2.32
CA TYR A 389 -11.98 6.66 -2.39
C TYR A 389 -11.28 6.68 -1.02
N ALA A 390 -11.56 7.67 -0.18
CA ALA A 390 -11.07 7.72 1.18
C ALA A 390 -11.52 6.48 1.99
N GLY A 391 -12.77 6.04 1.82
CA GLY A 391 -13.27 4.80 2.43
C GLY A 391 -12.42 3.56 2.10
N TRP A 392 -12.07 3.39 0.82
CA TRP A 392 -11.20 2.30 0.35
C TRP A 392 -9.76 2.43 0.82
N VAL A 393 -9.18 3.62 0.76
CA VAL A 393 -7.80 3.87 1.23
C VAL A 393 -7.68 3.55 2.72
N ALA A 394 -8.66 3.96 3.52
CA ALA A 394 -8.70 3.66 4.95
C ALA A 394 -8.87 2.15 5.23
N LEU A 395 -9.66 1.43 4.42
CA LEU A 395 -9.78 -0.02 4.53
C LEU A 395 -8.45 -0.72 4.20
N PHE A 396 -7.84 -0.43 3.05
CA PHE A 396 -6.57 -1.06 2.69
C PHE A 396 -5.46 -0.74 3.70
N ARG A 397 -5.44 0.50 4.20
CA ARG A 397 -4.54 0.90 5.29
C ARG A 397 -4.77 0.06 6.55
N ARG A 398 -6.02 -0.14 6.96
CA ARG A 398 -6.38 -0.98 8.11
C ARG A 398 -5.91 -2.42 7.92
N LEU A 399 -6.20 -3.01 6.77
CA LEU A 399 -5.81 -4.40 6.46
C LEU A 399 -4.28 -4.58 6.46
N GLU A 400 -3.53 -3.60 5.96
CA GLU A 400 -2.07 -3.64 5.98
C GLU A 400 -1.50 -3.46 7.39
N GLN A 401 -2.06 -2.56 8.20
CA GLN A 401 -1.66 -2.35 9.61
C GLN A 401 -1.91 -3.58 10.48
N ASP A 402 -3.03 -4.26 10.27
CA ASP A 402 -3.41 -5.51 10.95
C ASP A 402 -2.68 -6.74 10.38
N ALA A 403 -1.87 -6.56 9.34
CA ALA A 403 -1.20 -7.63 8.61
C ALA A 403 -2.16 -8.73 8.13
N VAL A 404 -3.36 -8.34 7.69
CA VAL A 404 -4.39 -9.26 7.21
C VAL A 404 -3.88 -10.00 5.96
N PRO A 405 -3.86 -11.34 5.98
CA PRO A 405 -3.48 -12.13 4.82
C PRO A 405 -4.31 -11.81 3.57
N PHE A 406 -3.62 -11.59 2.45
CA PHE A 406 -4.21 -11.49 1.12
C PHE A 406 -3.45 -12.43 0.19
N LEU A 407 -3.82 -13.72 0.17
CA LEU A 407 -3.14 -14.72 -0.66
C LEU A 407 -3.93 -15.02 -1.93
N LYS A 408 -5.20 -15.41 -1.76
CA LYS A 408 -6.07 -15.81 -2.87
C LYS A 408 -6.46 -14.60 -3.70
N GLY A 409 -6.20 -14.65 -5.00
CA GLY A 409 -6.49 -13.54 -5.90
C GLY A 409 -5.44 -12.42 -5.91
N ARG A 410 -4.47 -12.45 -4.99
CA ARG A 410 -3.46 -11.38 -4.87
C ARG A 410 -2.66 -11.24 -6.14
N TYR A 411 -2.14 -12.35 -6.67
CA TYR A 411 -1.31 -12.32 -7.86
C TYR A 411 -2.04 -11.70 -9.05
N GLN A 412 -3.31 -12.06 -9.25
CA GLN A 412 -4.18 -11.49 -10.28
C GLN A 412 -4.41 -10.00 -10.03
N PHE A 413 -4.74 -9.61 -8.80
CA PHE A 413 -4.98 -8.21 -8.42
C PHE A 413 -3.73 -7.33 -8.62
N MET A 414 -2.55 -7.82 -8.23
CA MET A 414 -1.30 -7.08 -8.35
C MET A 414 -0.90 -6.82 -9.81
N LYS A 415 -1.45 -7.58 -10.76
CA LYS A 415 -1.19 -7.47 -12.20
C LYS A 415 -2.22 -6.63 -12.97
N ILE A 416 -3.23 -6.10 -12.27
CA ILE A 416 -4.19 -5.18 -12.88
C ILE A 416 -3.45 -3.94 -13.35
N ASP A 417 -3.60 -3.63 -14.64
CA ASP A 417 -3.19 -2.35 -15.18
C ASP A 417 -4.12 -1.26 -14.64
N LYS A 418 -3.53 -0.26 -14.00
CA LYS A 418 -4.23 0.88 -13.42
C LYS A 418 -4.28 2.10 -14.32
N GLY A 419 -3.73 2.00 -15.53
CA GLY A 419 -3.70 3.07 -16.52
C GLY A 419 -5.10 3.58 -16.85
N GLY A 420 -5.26 4.90 -16.86
CA GLY A 420 -6.52 5.58 -17.13
C GLY A 420 -6.27 6.96 -17.72
N ARG A 421 -7.06 7.96 -17.29
CA ARG A 421 -6.91 9.34 -17.74
C ARG A 421 -5.54 9.94 -17.38
N GLU A 422 -4.95 10.66 -18.33
CA GLU A 422 -3.70 11.40 -18.11
C GLU A 422 -3.88 12.44 -16.99
N THR A 423 -2.93 12.45 -16.06
CA THR A 423 -2.88 13.42 -14.97
C THR A 423 -2.05 14.63 -15.38
N PRO A 424 -2.61 15.86 -15.37
CA PRO A 424 -1.87 17.05 -15.77
C PRO A 424 -0.56 17.23 -14.98
N ARG A 425 0.56 17.41 -15.69
CA ARG A 425 1.91 17.56 -15.09
C ARG A 425 2.11 18.81 -14.24
N ARG A 426 1.17 19.75 -14.24
CA ARG A 426 1.21 20.99 -13.45
C ARG A 426 -0.18 21.27 -12.87
N PHE A 427 -0.26 21.40 -11.54
CA PHE A 427 -1.28 22.24 -10.91
C PHE A 427 -1.13 23.64 -11.52
N ARG A 428 -2.18 24.14 -12.16
CA ARG A 428 -2.18 25.51 -12.71
C ARG A 428 -2.49 26.51 -11.62
#